data_AF-A0AA35U9C1-F1
#
_entry.id   AF-A0AA35U9C1-F1
#
_cell.length_a   1.000
_cell.length_b   1.000
_cell.length_c   1.000
_cell.angle_alpha   90.00
_cell.angle_beta   90.00
_cell.angle_gamma   90.00
#
_symmetry.space_group_name_H-M   'P 1'
#
loop_
_entity.id
_entity.type
_entity.pdbx_description
1 polymer ?
#
loop_
_entity_poly.entity_id
_entity_poly.type
_entity_poly.pdbx_seq_one_letter_code
_entity_poly.pdbx_strand_id
1 'polypeptide(L)'
;MPAEPLKTGNAAAPEMLRQYVERIEHLEEEKAQLMADIRDVYAEAKGHGLDPKVMRQVIKMRGMDRQSLMEQDAMIELYRSHLGLD
;
A
#
# COMPACT_ATOMS: atom_id res chain seq x y z
N MET A 1 -26.52 19.27 -25.01
CA MET A 1 -27.15 19.92 -23.84
C MET A 1 -26.04 20.64 -23.08
N PRO A 2 -26.10 21.96 -22.86
CA PRO A 2 -25.10 22.64 -22.04
C PRO A 2 -25.25 22.17 -20.59
N ALA A 3 -24.13 21.77 -19.97
CA ALA A 3 -24.09 21.37 -18.57
C ALA A 3 -24.55 22.55 -17.70
N GLU A 4 -25.55 22.31 -16.86
CA GLU A 4 -26.08 23.29 -15.92
C GLU A 4 -24.95 23.70 -14.96
N PRO A 5 -24.68 25.01 -14.77
CA PRO A 5 -23.63 25.44 -13.85
C PRO A 5 -24.01 25.02 -12.44
N LEU A 6 -23.11 24.28 -11.79
CA LEU A 6 -23.23 23.88 -10.39
C LEU A 6 -23.58 25.11 -9.57
N LYS A 7 -24.79 25.12 -8.99
CA LYS A 7 -25.26 26.20 -8.09
C LYS A 7 -24.35 26.22 -6.86
N THR A 8 -23.30 27.03 -6.89
CA THR A 8 -22.44 27.32 -5.73
C THR A 8 -23.19 28.25 -4.77
N GLY A 9 -24.19 27.70 -4.10
CA GLY A 9 -24.92 28.35 -3.03
C GLY A 9 -24.45 27.84 -1.67
N ASN A 10 -23.23 28.18 -1.25
CA ASN A 10 -22.89 28.35 0.17
C ASN A 10 -21.45 28.87 0.30
N ALA A 11 -21.24 29.99 0.98
CA ALA A 11 -19.89 30.44 1.37
C ALA A 11 -19.16 29.42 2.27
N ALA A 12 -19.87 28.41 2.77
CA ALA A 12 -19.33 27.26 3.50
C ALA A 12 -18.61 26.22 2.61
N ALA A 13 -18.96 26.11 1.32
CA ALA A 13 -18.37 25.09 0.45
C ALA A 13 -16.87 25.29 0.15
N PRO A 14 -16.38 26.52 -0.11
CA PRO A 14 -14.95 26.79 -0.26
C PRO A 14 -14.14 26.56 1.03
N GLU A 15 -14.70 26.91 2.18
CA GLU A 15 -14.03 26.77 3.47
C GLU A 15 -13.93 25.30 3.91
N MET A 16 -14.99 24.51 3.68
CA MET A 16 -14.93 23.05 3.88
C MET A 16 -13.90 22.40 2.95
N LEU A 17 -13.85 22.81 1.69
CA LEU A 17 -12.87 22.29 0.74
C LEU A 17 -11.44 22.54 1.22
N ARG A 18 -11.13 23.76 1.69
CA ARG A 18 -9.81 24.09 2.25
C ARG A 18 -9.46 23.17 3.43
N GLN A 19 -10.37 22.99 4.38
CA GLN A 19 -10.13 22.12 5.54
C GLN A 19 -9.88 20.67 5.15
N TYR A 20 -10.59 20.13 4.15
CA TYR A 20 -10.33 18.77 3.67
C TYR A 20 -8.97 18.65 2.97
N VAL A 21 -8.61 19.63 2.15
CA VAL A 21 -7.31 19.65 1.44
C VAL A 21 -6.17 19.69 2.45
N GLU A 22 -6.19 20.63 3.40
CA GLU A 22 -5.13 20.76 4.42
C GLU A 22 -4.96 19.47 5.23
N ARG A 23 -6.07 18.81 5.61
CA ARG A 23 -6.02 17.52 6.31
C ARG A 23 -5.41 16.40 5.47
N ILE A 24 -5.73 16.35 4.17
CA ILE A 24 -5.17 15.33 3.26
C ILE A 24 -3.68 15.58 3.03
N GLU A 25 -3.26 16.83 2.84
CA GLU A 25 -1.85 17.20 2.66
C GLU A 25 -1.03 16.76 3.87
N HIS A 26 -1.51 17.04 5.08
CA HIS A 26 -0.87 16.57 6.30
C HIS A 26 -0.76 15.04 6.37
N LEU A 27 -1.85 14.32 6.04
CA LEU A 27 -1.82 12.85 6.02
C LEU A 27 -0.87 12.28 4.95
N GLU A 28 -0.75 12.93 3.79
CA GLU A 28 0.21 12.52 2.76
C GLU A 28 1.66 12.79 3.18
N GLU A 29 1.94 13.87 3.93
CA GLU A 29 3.24 14.13 4.54
C GLU A 29 3.60 13.05 5.58
N GLU A 30 2.69 12.73 6.51
CA GLU A 30 2.88 11.67 7.51
C GLU A 30 3.14 10.32 6.85
N LYS A 31 2.34 9.97 5.83
CA LYS A 31 2.52 8.76 5.05
C LYS A 31 3.87 8.75 4.33
N ALA A 32 4.32 9.88 3.79
CA ALA A 32 5.63 9.97 3.13
C ALA A 32 6.77 9.73 4.12
N GLN A 33 6.68 10.28 5.33
CA GLN A 33 7.65 10.04 6.40
C GLN A 33 7.67 8.56 6.82
N LEU A 34 6.49 7.97 7.09
CA LEU A 34 6.39 6.55 7.45
C LEU A 34 6.96 5.64 6.34
N MET A 35 6.70 5.98 5.08
CA MET A 35 7.26 5.26 3.95
C MET A 35 8.79 5.41 3.83
N ALA A 36 9.36 6.53 4.25
CA ALA A 36 10.81 6.71 4.34
C ALA A 36 11.38 5.81 5.44
N ASP A 37 10.79 5.83 6.63
CA ASP A 37 11.24 4.99 7.77
C ASP A 37 11.20 3.50 7.40
N ILE A 38 10.14 3.03 6.72
CA ILE A 38 10.06 1.65 6.22
C ILE A 38 11.19 1.33 5.24
N ARG A 39 11.55 2.26 4.36
CA ARG A 39 12.68 2.07 3.41
C ARG A 39 14.01 1.96 4.15
N ASP A 40 14.22 2.77 5.17
CA ASP A 40 15.44 2.77 5.97
C ASP A 40 15.60 1.45 6.73
N VAL A 41 14.52 0.89 7.29
CA VAL A 41 14.53 -0.45 7.91
C VAL A 41 14.94 -1.53 6.90
N TYR A 42 14.42 -1.49 5.67
CA TYR A 42 14.84 -2.44 4.63
C TYR A 42 16.31 -2.23 4.21
N ALA A 43 16.79 -0.99 4.21
CA ALA A 43 18.18 -0.69 3.90
C ALA A 43 19.13 -1.20 4.99
N GLU A 44 18.78 -1.00 6.26
CA GLU A 44 19.50 -1.54 7.42
C GLU A 44 19.55 -3.07 7.37
N ALA A 45 18.40 -3.72 7.16
CA ALA A 45 18.32 -5.18 7.03
C ALA A 45 19.24 -5.71 5.92
N LYS A 46 19.32 -4.99 4.79
CA LYS A 46 20.26 -5.32 3.70
C LYS A 46 21.73 -5.18 4.14
N GLY A 47 22.06 -4.16 4.92
CA GLY A 47 23.38 -4.00 5.54
C GLY A 47 23.76 -5.16 6.47
N HIS A 48 22.77 -5.79 7.09
CA HIS A 48 22.93 -7.01 7.89
C HIS A 48 22.91 -8.33 7.08
N GLY A 49 22.87 -8.26 5.75
CA GLY A 49 22.90 -9.43 4.88
C GLY A 49 21.55 -10.12 4.66
N LEU A 50 20.43 -9.50 5.06
CA LEU A 50 19.08 -9.99 4.75
C LEU A 50 18.65 -9.52 3.35
N ASP A 51 17.77 -10.26 2.68
CA ASP A 51 17.19 -9.87 1.39
C ASP A 51 15.85 -9.13 1.58
N PRO A 52 15.77 -7.81 1.30
CA PRO A 52 14.53 -7.05 1.42
C PRO A 52 13.39 -7.55 0.52
N LYS A 53 13.68 -8.19 -0.62
CA LYS A 53 12.64 -8.75 -1.50
C LYS A 53 11.96 -9.93 -0.83
N VAL A 54 12.73 -10.83 -0.23
CA VAL A 54 12.20 -11.98 0.53
C VAL A 54 11.45 -11.47 1.76
N MET A 55 11.98 -10.49 2.49
CA MET A 55 11.28 -9.89 3.63
C MET A 55 9.91 -9.32 3.26
N ARG A 56 9.79 -8.62 2.12
CA ARG A 56 8.50 -8.12 1.63
C ARG A 56 7.50 -9.23 1.36
N GLN A 57 7.95 -10.36 0.80
CA GLN A 57 7.11 -11.54 0.62
C GLN A 57 6.65 -12.11 1.96
N VAL A 58 7.55 -12.23 2.94
CA VAL A 58 7.22 -12.69 4.30
C VAL A 58 6.20 -11.77 4.98
N ILE A 59 6.36 -10.45 4.89
CA ILE A 59 5.41 -9.49 5.47
C ILE A 59 4.03 -9.64 4.83
N LYS A 60 3.96 -9.83 3.50
CA LYS A 60 2.70 -10.09 2.80
C LYS A 60 2.04 -11.39 3.29
N MET A 61 2.81 -12.47 3.40
CA MET A 61 2.31 -13.76 3.92
C MET A 61 1.82 -13.66 5.37
N ARG A 62 2.51 -12.89 6.22
CA ARG A 62 2.11 -12.65 7.62
C ARG A 62 0.80 -11.87 7.76
N GLY A 63 0.43 -11.08 6.75
CA GLY A 63 -0.83 -10.34 6.72
C GLY A 63 -2.02 -11.16 6.21
N MET A 64 -1.78 -12.37 5.68
CA MET A 64 -2.82 -13.26 5.19
C MET A 64 -3.38 -14.14 6.31
N ASP A 65 -4.64 -14.52 6.20
CA ASP A 65 -5.19 -15.58 7.04
C ASP A 65 -4.62 -16.95 6.61
N ARG A 66 -4.74 -17.92 7.51
CA ARG A 66 -4.15 -19.25 7.32
C ARG A 66 -4.73 -19.98 6.10
N GLN A 67 -6.03 -19.82 5.81
CA GLN A 67 -6.66 -20.50 4.69
C GLN A 67 -6.16 -19.91 3.37
N SER A 68 -6.16 -18.59 3.24
CA SER A 68 -5.64 -17.90 2.05
C SER A 68 -4.17 -18.27 1.78
N LEU A 69 -3.34 -18.37 2.83
CA LEU A 69 -1.95 -18.79 2.69
C LEU A 69 -1.83 -20.22 2.15
N MET A 70 -2.61 -21.16 2.71
CA MET A 70 -2.61 -22.56 2.26
C MET A 70 -3.09 -22.71 0.82
N GLU A 71 -4.13 -21.99 0.42
CA GLU A 71 -4.63 -21.98 -0.96
C GLU A 71 -3.57 -21.42 -1.93
N GLN A 72 -2.89 -20.34 -1.54
CA GLN A 72 -1.83 -19.75 -2.35
C GLN A 72 -0.63 -20.71 -2.49
N ASP A 73 -0.19 -21.36 -1.41
CA ASP A 73 0.91 -22.30 -1.43
C ASP A 73 0.62 -23.50 -2.33
N ALA A 74 -0.59 -24.07 -2.25
CA ALA A 74 -1.03 -25.17 -3.12
C ALA A 74 -1.01 -24.77 -4.61
N MET A 75 -1.44 -23.55 -4.94
CA MET A 75 -1.39 -23.05 -6.31
C MET A 75 0.04 -22.80 -6.81
N ILE A 76 0.92 -22.30 -5.94
CA ILE A 76 2.34 -22.12 -6.27
C ILE A 76 2.98 -23.48 -6.55
N GLU A 77 2.76 -24.47 -5.70
CA GLU A 77 3.27 -25.83 -5.89
C GLU A 77 2.79 -26.44 -7.21
N LEU A 78 1.50 -26.31 -7.51
CA LEU A 78 0.93 -26.74 -8.78
C LEU A 78 1.66 -26.09 -9.97
N TYR A 79 1.85 -24.78 -9.94
CA TYR A 79 2.50 -24.06 -11.04
C TYR A 79 3.99 -24.40 -11.16
N ARG A 80 4.70 -24.59 -10.05
CA ARG A 80 6.10 -25.02 -10.05
C ARG A 80 6.25 -26.39 -10.71
N SER A 81 5.38 -27.33 -10.35
CA SER A 81 5.36 -28.67 -10.95
C SER A 81 5.13 -28.63 -12.47
N HIS A 82 4.15 -27.84 -12.93
CA HIS A 82 3.87 -27.70 -14.37
C HIS A 82 5.03 -27.06 -15.15
N LEU A 83 5.84 -26.24 -14.50
CA LEU A 83 6.99 -25.56 -15.10
C LEU A 83 8.32 -26.29 -14.86
N GLY A 84 8.32 -27.42 -14.12
CA GLY A 84 9.53 -28.15 -13.75
C GLY A 84 10.46 -27.36 -12.83
N LEU A 85 9.91 -26.53 -11.94
CA LEU A 85 10.63 -25.69 -10.96
C LEU A 85 10.72 -26.35 -9.57
N ASP A 86 10.75 -27.67 -9.53
CA ASP A 86 10.72 -28.49 -8.32
C ASP A 86 12.11 -28.67 -7.71
#